data_AF-A0AAV0AXB7-F1
#
_entry.id   AF-A0AAV0AXB7-F1
#
_cell.length_a   1.000
_cell.length_b   1.000
_cell.length_c   1.000
_cell.angle_alpha   90.00
_cell.angle_beta   90.00
_cell.angle_gamma   90.00
#
_symmetry.space_group_name_H-M   'P 1'
#
loop_
_entity.id
_entity.type
_entity.pdbx_description
1 polymer ?
#
loop_
_entity_poly.entity_id
_entity_poly.type
_entity_poly.pdbx_seq_one_letter_code
_entity_poly.pdbx_strand_id
1 'polypeptide(L)'
;MENSLCATPLVYEIRTKNKVIFLDPPIESARSNWYKRLHQWLGVICSLTRIQSQQYDLGFKLKVEDSEDKTYLSLLKIFDSEKLQKPHRLIEKKVNEVSGYVAKWLQF
;
A
#
# COMPACT_ATOMS: atom_id res chain seq x y z
N MET A 1 1.64 -17.92 -10.55
CA MET A 1 0.98 -16.71 -9.99
C MET A 1 1.66 -16.37 -8.67
N GLU A 2 2.95 -16.08 -8.70
CA GLU A 2 3.78 -15.93 -7.49
C GLU A 2 4.72 -14.76 -7.75
N ASN A 3 4.64 -13.74 -6.88
CA ASN A 3 5.51 -12.54 -6.71
C ASN A 3 4.73 -11.25 -6.36
N SER A 4 3.42 -11.31 -6.07
CA SER A 4 2.57 -10.11 -5.85
C SER A 4 2.92 -9.24 -4.64
N LEU A 5 3.82 -9.69 -3.75
CA LEU A 5 4.26 -8.93 -2.57
C LEU A 5 5.78 -8.61 -2.57
N CYS A 6 6.48 -8.77 -3.70
CA CYS A 6 7.88 -8.38 -3.77
C CYS A 6 7.99 -6.87 -4.01
N ALA A 7 8.64 -6.16 -3.09
CA ALA A 7 8.91 -4.73 -3.26
C ALA A 7 9.92 -4.54 -4.40
N THR A 8 9.44 -4.22 -5.61
CA THR A 8 10.35 -3.93 -6.73
C THR A 8 11.11 -2.62 -6.44
N PRO A 9 12.44 -2.60 -6.65
CA PRO A 9 13.22 -1.40 -6.40
C PRO A 9 12.77 -0.27 -7.32
N LEU A 10 12.68 0.93 -6.77
CA LEU A 10 12.42 2.15 -7.52
C LEU A 10 13.77 2.79 -7.86
N VAL A 11 14.04 3.00 -9.15
CA VAL A 11 15.26 3.62 -9.65
C VAL A 11 14.94 5.05 -10.06
N TYR A 12 15.72 5.99 -9.56
CA TYR A 12 15.55 7.43 -9.80
C TYR A 12 16.86 7.99 -10.31
N GLU A 13 16.80 8.76 -11.40
CA GLU A 13 17.98 9.36 -12.02
C GLU A 13 18.06 10.85 -11.68
N ILE A 14 19.27 11.33 -11.38
CA ILE A 14 19.55 12.75 -11.25
C ILE A 14 19.95 13.26 -12.64
N ARG A 15 19.21 14.23 -13.16
CA ARG A 15 19.43 14.82 -14.50
C ARG A 15 19.70 16.32 -14.38
N THR A 16 20.48 16.84 -15.31
CA THR A 16 20.76 18.28 -15.42
C THR A 16 20.20 18.81 -16.73
N LYS A 17 19.33 19.82 -16.67
CA LYS A 17 18.77 20.50 -17.85
C LYS A 17 18.79 22.00 -17.62
N ASN A 18 19.29 22.77 -18.59
CA ASN A 18 19.37 24.23 -18.50
C ASN A 18 20.06 24.74 -17.22
N LYS A 19 21.15 24.09 -16.80
CA LYS A 19 21.89 24.37 -15.54
C LYS A 19 21.07 24.14 -14.25
N VAL A 20 19.94 23.44 -14.31
CA VAL A 20 19.17 23.02 -13.15
C VAL A 20 19.30 21.51 -12.98
N ILE A 21 19.72 21.07 -11.79
CA ILE A 21 19.72 19.67 -11.40
C ILE A 21 18.30 19.32 -10.92
N PHE A 22 17.77 18.19 -11.34
CA PHE A 22 16.47 17.69 -10.88
C PHE A 22 16.44 16.17 -10.88
N LEU A 23 15.49 15.61 -10.13
CA LEU A 23 15.26 14.18 -10.04
C LEU A 23 14.16 13.78 -11.04
N ASP A 24 14.43 12.77 -11.87
CA ASP A 24 13.49 12.23 -12.84
C ASP A 24 13.28 10.72 -12.60
N PRO A 25 12.06 10.28 -12.25
CA PRO A 25 10.85 11.07 -11.94
C PRO A 25 10.99 11.88 -10.62
N PRO A 26 10.07 12.84 -10.33
CA PRO A 26 10.15 13.61 -9.09
C PRO A 26 9.90 12.74 -7.85
N ILE A 27 10.47 13.14 -6.71
CA ILE A 27 10.36 12.38 -5.46
C ILE A 27 8.92 12.14 -5.00
N GLU A 28 8.01 13.07 -5.31
CA GLU A 28 6.58 12.93 -5.02
C GLU A 28 5.95 11.70 -5.73
N SER A 29 6.45 11.36 -6.92
CA SER A 29 6.04 10.14 -7.62
C SER A 29 6.47 8.89 -6.85
N ALA A 30 7.60 8.92 -6.14
CA ALA A 30 8.09 7.78 -5.34
C ALA A 30 7.14 7.53 -4.17
N ARG A 31 6.81 8.62 -3.48
CA ARG A 31 5.84 8.64 -2.37
C ARG A 31 4.48 8.10 -2.82
N SER A 32 3.95 8.61 -3.94
CA SER A 32 2.67 8.13 -4.50
C SER A 32 2.72 6.64 -4.86
N ASN A 33 3.83 6.17 -5.45
CA ASN A 33 4.00 4.77 -5.83
C ASN A 33 4.01 3.85 -4.59
N TRP A 34 4.75 4.21 -3.55
CA TRP A 34 4.77 3.47 -2.29
C TRP A 34 3.41 3.42 -1.60
N TYR A 35 2.68 4.54 -1.57
CA TYR A 35 1.31 4.52 -1.06
C TYR A 35 0.39 3.63 -1.88
N LYS A 36 0.43 3.73 -3.21
CA LYS A 36 -0.38 2.87 -4.08
C LYS A 36 -0.10 1.39 -3.82
N ARG A 37 1.16 0.99 -3.70
CA ARG A 37 1.55 -0.40 -3.41
C ARG A 37 1.05 -0.87 -2.05
N LEU A 38 1.20 -0.05 -1.02
CA LEU A 38 0.68 -0.35 0.33
C LEU A 38 -0.83 -0.60 0.27
N HIS A 39 -1.58 0.27 -0.40
CA HIS A 39 -3.04 0.10 -0.53
C HIS A 39 -3.42 -1.08 -1.42
N GLN A 40 -2.64 -1.40 -2.46
CA GLN A 40 -2.86 -2.61 -3.26
C GLN A 40 -2.71 -3.87 -2.42
N TRP A 41 -1.68 -3.95 -1.57
CA TRP A 41 -1.47 -5.09 -0.67
C TRP A 41 -2.60 -5.23 0.35
N LEU A 42 -3.05 -4.12 0.95
CA LEU A 42 -4.22 -4.13 1.83
C LEU A 42 -5.48 -4.54 1.06
N GLY A 43 -5.66 -4.03 -0.16
CA GLY A 43 -6.79 -4.34 -1.03
C GLY A 43 -6.88 -5.82 -1.37
N VAL A 44 -5.75 -6.48 -1.66
CA VAL A 44 -5.73 -7.94 -1.91
C VAL A 44 -6.32 -8.67 -0.71
N ILE A 45 -5.85 -8.40 0.50
CA ILE A 45 -6.34 -9.05 1.73
C ILE A 45 -7.83 -8.73 1.93
N CYS A 46 -8.23 -7.47 1.75
CA CYS A 46 -9.60 -7.01 1.95
C CYS A 46 -10.56 -7.45 0.86
N SER A 47 -10.07 -7.97 -0.27
CA SER A 47 -10.88 -8.49 -1.39
C SER A 47 -11.08 -10.01 -1.33
N LEU A 48 -10.34 -10.71 -0.47
CA LEU A 48 -10.47 -12.16 -0.32
C LEU A 48 -11.84 -12.50 0.27
N THR A 49 -12.59 -13.33 -0.44
CA THR A 49 -13.86 -13.87 0.04
C THR A 49 -13.62 -14.88 1.15
N ARG A 50 -14.38 -14.80 2.24
CA ARG A 50 -14.30 -15.77 3.32
C ARG A 50 -14.81 -17.13 2.82
N ILE A 51 -14.12 -18.20 3.20
CA ILE A 51 -14.53 -19.57 2.86
C ILE A 51 -15.87 -19.85 3.57
N GLN A 52 -16.94 -20.06 2.79
CA GLN A 52 -18.24 -20.46 3.30
C GLN A 52 -18.41 -21.98 3.14
N SER A 53 -18.77 -22.67 4.22
CA SER A 53 -19.13 -24.08 4.16
C SER A 53 -20.51 -24.21 3.52
N GLN A 54 -20.58 -24.60 2.25
CA GLN A 54 -21.85 -24.84 1.54
C GLN A 54 -22.57 -26.14 1.96
N GLN A 55 -22.01 -26.90 2.91
CA GLN A 55 -22.61 -28.17 3.31
C GLN A 55 -23.65 -27.93 4.41
N TYR A 56 -24.92 -28.20 4.08
CA TYR A 56 -26.12 -28.28 4.92
C TYR A 56 -27.08 -27.08 5.01
N ASP A 57 -26.92 -26.04 4.18
CA ASP A 57 -27.78 -24.84 4.27
C ASP A 57 -28.94 -24.79 3.25
N LEU A 58 -29.49 -25.95 2.88
CA LEU A 58 -30.68 -26.02 2.01
C LEU A 58 -32.00 -25.80 2.78
N GLY A 59 -31.99 -25.78 4.12
CA GLY A 59 -33.21 -25.67 4.94
C GLY A 59 -33.34 -24.40 5.79
N PHE A 60 -32.32 -23.55 5.90
CA PHE A 60 -32.30 -22.42 6.85
C PHE A 60 -32.09 -21.05 6.17
N LYS A 61 -32.45 -20.91 4.89
CA LYS A 61 -32.24 -19.67 4.11
C LYS A 61 -33.40 -18.65 4.18
N LEU A 62 -34.03 -18.47 5.34
CA LEU A 62 -35.10 -17.46 5.45
C LEU A 62 -34.88 -16.39 6.55
N LYS A 63 -33.87 -16.50 7.43
CA LYS A 63 -33.77 -15.59 8.59
C LYS A 63 -32.35 -15.25 9.07
N VAL A 64 -31.34 -15.30 8.20
CA VAL A 64 -30.05 -14.68 8.53
C VAL A 64 -29.80 -13.56 7.54
N GLU A 65 -30.35 -12.41 7.93
CA GLU A 65 -30.23 -11.10 7.33
C GLU A 65 -28.78 -10.78 6.97
N ASP A 66 -28.51 -10.57 5.68
CA ASP A 66 -27.66 -9.53 5.04
C ASP A 66 -26.39 -8.97 5.74
N SER A 67 -25.84 -9.65 6.74
CA SER A 67 -24.82 -9.13 7.65
C SER A 67 -23.67 -10.11 7.88
N GLU A 68 -23.51 -11.12 7.03
CA GLU A 68 -22.28 -11.87 6.99
C GLU A 68 -21.25 -11.10 6.15
N ASP A 69 -20.23 -10.55 6.80
CA ASP A 69 -19.06 -9.98 6.14
C ASP A 69 -18.44 -11.05 5.21
N LYS A 70 -18.85 -11.04 3.95
CA LYS A 70 -18.42 -12.01 2.92
C LYS A 70 -16.92 -11.89 2.60
N THR A 71 -16.26 -10.86 3.12
CA THR A 71 -14.89 -10.49 2.79
C THR A 71 -14.13 -10.15 4.06
N TYR A 72 -12.80 -10.35 4.06
CA TYR A 72 -11.93 -10.05 5.20
C TYR A 72 -11.77 -8.55 5.54
N LEU A 73 -12.63 -7.67 5.00
CA LEU A 73 -12.68 -6.23 5.32
C LEU A 73 -12.84 -5.96 6.81
N SER A 74 -13.58 -6.79 7.53
CA SER A 74 -13.77 -6.64 8.97
C SER A 74 -12.49 -6.83 9.79
N LEU A 75 -11.47 -7.49 9.23
CA LEU A 75 -10.14 -7.57 9.88
C LEU A 75 -9.50 -6.19 10.02
N LEU A 76 -9.73 -5.26 9.08
CA LEU A 76 -9.21 -3.88 9.19
C LEU A 76 -9.69 -3.17 10.46
N LYS A 77 -10.89 -3.47 10.94
CA LYS A 77 -11.45 -2.88 12.17
C LYS A 77 -10.79 -3.43 13.44
N ILE A 78 -10.18 -4.61 13.35
CA ILE A 78 -9.50 -5.29 14.46
C ILE A 78 -8.04 -4.85 14.55
N PHE A 79 -7.45 -4.41 13.43
CA PHE A 79 -6.09 -3.88 13.45
C PHE A 79 -6.02 -2.61 14.28
N ASP A 80 -5.11 -2.62 15.26
CA ASP A 80 -4.73 -1.43 15.98
C ASP A 80 -4.23 -0.35 15.00
N SER A 81 -4.76 0.85 15.16
CA SER A 81 -4.38 2.04 14.41
C SER A 81 -2.87 2.25 14.36
N GLU A 82 -2.14 1.87 15.42
CA GLU A 82 -0.67 1.95 15.44
C GLU A 82 0.00 1.07 14.38
N LYS A 83 -0.53 -0.13 14.16
CA LYS A 83 0.02 -1.07 13.17
C LYS A 83 -0.16 -0.57 11.75
N LEU A 84 -1.26 0.15 11.48
CA LEU A 84 -1.51 0.78 10.19
C LEU A 84 -0.71 2.08 10.00
N GLN A 85 -0.49 2.85 11.06
CA GLN A 85 0.33 4.08 10.99
C GLN A 85 1.82 3.80 10.80
N LYS A 86 2.34 2.70 11.35
CA LYS A 86 3.76 2.34 11.26
C LYS A 86 4.31 2.36 9.82
N PRO A 87 3.69 1.68 8.82
CA PRO A 87 4.19 1.70 7.45
C PRO A 87 4.09 3.09 6.81
N HIS A 88 3.05 3.88 7.11
CA HIS A 88 2.98 5.28 6.65
C HIS A 88 4.15 6.12 7.18
N ARG A 89 4.48 6.00 8.48
CA ARG A 89 5.63 6.70 9.07
C ARG A 89 6.96 6.27 8.46
N LEU A 90 7.12 4.98 8.14
CA LEU A 90 8.33 4.46 7.50
C LEU A 90 8.50 5.01 6.07
N ILE A 91 7.41 5.08 5.30
CA ILE A 91 7.40 5.67 3.96
C ILE A 91 7.82 7.15 4.04
N GLU A 92 7.18 7.95 4.90
CA GLU A 92 7.50 9.37 5.07
C GLU A 92 8.94 9.59 5.53
N LYS A 93 9.41 8.80 6.51
CA LYS A 93 10.81 8.87 6.96
C LYS A 93 11.76 8.62 5.78
N LYS A 94 11.49 7.62 4.95
CA LYS A 94 12.38 7.29 3.83
C LYS A 94 12.36 8.35 2.72
N VAL A 95 11.18 8.90 2.42
CA VAL A 95 11.03 10.02 1.48
C VAL A 95 11.82 11.24 1.99
N ASN A 96 11.75 11.55 3.28
CA ASN A 96 12.48 12.68 3.87
C ASN A 96 14.00 12.47 3.84
N GLU A 97 14.50 11.27 4.13
CA GLU A 97 15.92 10.94 3.99
C GLU A 97 16.43 11.17 2.56
N VAL A 98 15.68 10.69 1.56
CA VAL A 98 16.03 10.87 0.14
C VAL A 98 15.93 12.33 -0.28
N SER A 99 14.90 13.05 0.18
CA SER A 99 14.74 14.49 -0.06
C SER A 99 15.94 15.27 0.47
N GLY A 100 16.36 14.99 1.72
CA GLY A 100 17.54 15.62 2.30
C GLY A 100 18.84 15.28 1.57
N TYR A 101 18.96 14.06 1.02
CA TYR A 101 20.09 13.67 0.19
C TYR A 101 20.09 14.44 -1.13
N VAL A 102 18.97 14.46 -1.87
CA VAL A 102 18.83 15.19 -3.12
C VAL A 102 19.06 16.70 -2.92
N ALA A 103 18.57 17.28 -1.82
CA ALA A 103 18.80 18.68 -1.49
C ALA A 103 20.30 19.03 -1.36
N LYS A 104 21.13 18.12 -0.85
CA LYS A 104 22.60 18.32 -0.82
C LYS A 104 23.20 18.32 -2.22
N TRP A 105 22.71 17.47 -3.12
CA TRP A 105 23.16 17.45 -4.52
C TRP A 105 22.74 18.69 -5.31
N LEU A 106 21.58 19.27 -4.97
CA LEU A 106 21.07 20.50 -5.59
C LEU A 106 21.83 21.76 -5.14
N GLN A 107 22.68 21.69 -4.10
CA GLN A 107 23.46 22.82 -3.62
C GLN A 107 24.78 23.04 -4.38
N PHE A 108 25.21 22.07 -5.19
CA PHE A 108 26.41 22.12 -6.02
C PHE A 108 26.05 22.44 -7.47
#